data_AF-A0A661MV82-F1
#
_entry.id   AF-A0A661MV82-F1
#
_cell.length_a   1.000
_cell.length_b   1.000
_cell.length_c   1.000
_cell.angle_alpha   90.00
_cell.angle_beta   90.00
_cell.angle_gamma   90.00
#
_symmetry.space_group_name_H-M   'P 1'
#
loop_
_entity.id
_entity.type
_entity.pdbx_description
1 polymer ?
#
loop_
_entity_poly.entity_id
_entity_poly.type
_entity_poly.pdbx_seq_one_letter_code
_entity_poly.pdbx_strand_id
1 'polypeptide(L)' 'VIVTGYGFTDEKDELNVIDRATGRRLHRQRVASGPGYIIEHQGQLFVRTYDQDYVFELRVRSAP' A
#
# COMPACT_ATOMS: atom_id res chain seq x y z
N VAL A 1 1.68 10.41 -3.12
CA VAL A 1 0.62 9.38 -3.19
C VAL A 1 0.12 9.10 -1.78
N ILE A 2 -1.05 8.48 -1.62
CA ILE A 2 -1.49 7.87 -0.36
C ILE A 2 -1.34 6.36 -0.54
N VAL A 3 -0.75 5.68 0.43
CA VAL A 3 -0.75 4.21 0.49
C VAL A 3 -1.63 3.81 1.66
N THR A 4 -2.62 2.97 1.39
CA THR A 4 -3.58 2.51 2.39
C THR A 4 -3.96 1.06 2.10
N GLY A 5 -4.56 0.38 3.06
CA GLY A 5 -5.08 -0.97 2.91
C GLY A 5 -6.30 -1.19 3.78
N TYR A 6 -6.62 -2.46 4.02
CA TYR A 6 -7.71 -3.00 4.84
C TYR A 6 -8.19 -2.05 5.96
N GLY A 7 -9.42 -1.56 5.83
CA GLY A 7 -10.08 -0.66 6.76
C GLY A 7 -11.40 -1.19 7.34
N PHE A 8 -11.98 -2.28 6.80
CA PHE A 8 -13.22 -2.90 7.30
C PHE A 8 -13.44 -4.36 6.80
N THR A 9 -14.48 -5.04 7.29
CA THR A 9 -14.82 -6.44 6.95
C THR A 9 -15.08 -6.62 5.44
N ASP A 10 -14.64 -7.76 4.87
CA ASP A 10 -14.75 -8.20 3.47
C ASP A 10 -13.94 -7.41 2.40
N GLU A 11 -13.08 -6.48 2.80
CA GLU A 11 -12.10 -5.91 1.88
C GLU A 11 -11.02 -6.93 1.49
N LYS A 12 -10.49 -6.80 0.28
CA LYS A 12 -9.41 -7.68 -0.23
C LYS A 12 -8.10 -7.36 0.48
N ASP A 13 -7.27 -8.39 0.66
CA ASP A 13 -5.91 -8.28 1.19
C ASP A 13 -4.97 -7.63 0.16
N GLU A 14 -5.11 -6.31 -0.01
CA GLU A 14 -4.30 -5.53 -0.93
C GLU A 14 -3.98 -4.13 -0.37
N LEU A 15 -2.81 -3.63 -0.75
CA LEU A 15 -2.45 -2.22 -0.64
C LEU A 15 -2.98 -1.47 -1.85
N ASN A 16 -3.59 -0.33 -1.61
CA ASN A 16 -4.03 0.63 -2.61
C ASN A 16 -3.09 1.83 -2.63
N VAL A 17 -2.56 2.14 -3.81
CA VAL A 17 -1.81 3.38 -4.06
C VAL A 17 -2.74 4.37 -4.75
N ILE A 18 -2.96 5.50 -4.11
CA ILE A 18 -3.96 6.49 -4.53
C ILE A 18 -3.26 7.81 -4.84
N ASP A 19 -3.68 8.45 -5.93
CA ASP A 19 -3.33 9.81 -6.25
C ASP A 19 -3.97 10.75 -5.21
N ARG A 20 -3.14 11.50 -4.47
CA ARG A 20 -3.62 12.34 -3.37
C ARG A 20 -4.46 13.54 -3.82
N ALA A 21 -4.31 13.98 -5.07
CA ALA A 21 -4.97 15.17 -5.58
C ALA A 21 -6.32 14.83 -6.22
N THR A 22 -6.43 13.68 -6.86
CA THR A 22 -7.60 13.26 -7.64
C THR A 22 -8.42 12.14 -6.99
N GLY A 23 -7.86 11.46 -5.99
CA GLY A 23 -8.47 10.25 -5.41
C GLY A 23 -8.42 9.02 -6.34
N ARG A 24 -7.84 9.15 -7.53
CA ARG A 24 -7.73 8.04 -8.48
C ARG A 24 -6.78 6.97 -7.96
N ARG A 25 -7.22 5.72 -7.96
CA ARG A 25 -6.34 4.57 -7.66
C ARG A 25 -5.32 4.39 -8.79
N LEU A 26 -4.04 4.50 -8.44
CA LEU A 26 -2.89 4.38 -9.33
C LEU A 26 -2.41 2.93 -9.45
N HIS A 27 -2.42 2.18 -8.35
CA HIS A 27 -1.90 0.81 -8.31
C HIS A 27 -2.55 -0.02 -7.19
N ARG A 28 -2.45 -1.35 -7.33
CA ARG A 28 -2.85 -2.33 -6.32
C ARG A 28 -1.78 -3.40 -6.17
N GLN A 29 -1.39 -3.66 -4.94
CA GLN A 29 -0.41 -4.68 -4.58
C GLN A 29 -1.05 -5.68 -3.64
N ARG A 30 -1.15 -6.95 -4.05
CA ARG A 30 -1.64 -8.02 -3.16
C ARG A 30 -0.67 -8.27 -2.01
N VAL A 31 -1.22 -8.60 -0.86
CA VAL A 31 -0.50 -9.05 0.34
C VAL A 31 -1.20 -10.31 0.89
N ALA A 32 -0.55 -11.00 1.83
CA ALA A 32 -1.03 -12.28 2.36
C ALA A 32 -2.30 -12.12 3.22
N SER A 33 -2.37 -11.07 4.03
CA SER A 33 -3.53 -10.75 4.86
C SER A 33 -3.63 -9.23 5.10
N GLY A 34 -4.71 -8.79 5.76
CA GLY A 34 -4.99 -7.39 6.04
C GLY A 34 -3.79 -6.61 6.60
N PRO A 35 -3.30 -5.56 5.91
CA PRO A 35 -2.21 -4.74 6.42
C PRO A 35 -2.67 -3.90 7.63
N GLY A 36 -1.99 -4.07 8.77
CA GLY A 36 -2.27 -3.35 10.01
C GLY A 36 -1.39 -2.11 10.20
N TYR A 37 -0.09 -2.21 9.90
CA TYR A 37 0.83 -1.07 9.94
C TYR A 37 1.45 -0.84 8.58
N ILE A 38 1.48 0.42 8.15
CA ILE A 38 2.09 0.87 6.90
C ILE A 38 2.96 2.08 7.25
N ILE A 39 4.28 1.94 7.16
CA ILE A 39 5.25 2.96 7.57
C ILE A 39 6.22 3.20 6.42
N GLU A 40 6.34 4.45 6.00
CA GLU A 40 7.41 4.87 5.10
C GLU A 40 8.63 5.30 5.92
N HIS A 41 9.79 4.77 5.57
CA HIS A 41 11.06 5.18 6.15
C HIS A 41 12.18 5.05 5.12
N GLN A 42 12.88 6.16 4.87
CA GLN A 42 14.06 6.22 3.99
C GLN A 42 13.81 5.65 2.57
N GLY A 43 12.62 5.89 2.00
CA GLY A 43 12.25 5.46 0.65
C GLY A 43 11.76 4.00 0.57
N GLN A 44 11.72 3.30 1.71
CA GLN A 44 11.15 1.97 1.83
C GLN A 44 9.80 2.04 2.54
N LEU A 45 8.87 1.21 2.08
CA LEU A 45 7.55 1.06 2.69
C LEU A 45 7.52 -0.27 3.44
N PHE A 46 7.50 -0.19 4.76
CA PHE A 46 7.35 -1.33 5.66
C PHE A 46 5.87 -1.58 5.89
N VAL A 47 5.44 -2.81 5.69
CA VAL A 47 4.04 -3.21 5.86
C VAL A 47 3.96 -4.46 6.72
N ARG A 48 3.27 -4.36 7.86
CA ARG A 48 2.94 -5.52 8.70
C ARG A 48 1.51 -5.95 8.41
N THR A 49 1.33 -7.20 7.99
CA THR A 49 0.03 -7.88 7.93
C THR A 49 -0.17 -8.72 9.18
N TYR A 50 -1.28 -9.46 9.29
CA TYR A 50 -1.52 -10.32 10.45
C TYR A 50 -0.51 -11.49 10.55
N ASP A 51 0.04 -11.92 9.42
CA ASP A 51 0.82 -13.14 9.27
C ASP A 51 2.22 -12.93 8.68
N GLN A 52 2.50 -11.75 8.08
CA GLN A 52 3.74 -11.50 7.37
C GLN A 52 4.16 -10.02 7.39
N ASP A 53 5.48 -9.79 7.38
CA ASP A 53 6.05 -8.46 7.17
C ASP A 53 6.56 -8.34 5.72
N TYR A 54 6.30 -7.21 5.08
CA TYR A 54 6.76 -6.85 3.74
C TYR A 54 7.61 -5.59 3.78
N VAL A 55 8.55 -5.49 2.84
CA VAL A 55 9.27 -4.26 2.52
C VAL A 55 9.12 -4.01 1.02
N PHE A 56 8.52 -2.89 0.66
CA PHE A 56 8.37 -2.45 -0.72
C PHE A 56 9.23 -1.24 -1.02
N GLU A 57 9.65 -1.10 -2.28
CA GLU A 57 10.26 0.12 -2.79
C GLU A 57 9.19 1.00 -3.44
N LEU A 58 9.11 2.28 -3.04
CA LEU A 58 8.16 3.20 -3.64
C LEU A 58 8.77 3.87 -4.89
N ARG A 59 8.45 3.34 -6.07
CA ARG A 59 8.92 3.89 -7.34
C ARG A 59 7.92 4.87 -7.94
N VAL A 60 8.34 6.13 -8.10
CA VAL A 60 7.62 7.10 -8.93
C VAL A 60 8.05 6.89 -10.37
N ARG A 61 7.16 6.35 -11.21
CA ARG A 61 7.35 6.42 -12.67
C ARG A 61 6.85 7.76 -13.15
N SER A 62 7.75 8.59 -13.68
CA SER A 62 7.36 9.67 -14.58
C SER A 62 6.71 9.02 -15.81
N ALA A 63 5.56 9.54 -16.23
CA ALA A 63 5.03 9.17 -17.53
C ALA A 63 6.08 9.50 -18.62
N PRO A 64 6.21 8.68 -19.68
CA PRO A 64 6.96 9.09 -20.86
C PRO A 64 6.34 10.34 -21.50
#